data_AF-A0A0C3C6C3-F1
#
_entry.id   AF-A0A0C3C6C3-F1
#
_cell.length_a   1.000
_cell.length_b   1.000
_cell.length_c   1.000
_cell.angle_alpha   90.00
_cell.angle_beta   90.00
_cell.angle_gamma   90.00
#
_symmetry.space_group_name_H-M   'P 1'
#
loop_
_entity.id
_entity.type
_entity.pdbx_description
1 polymer ?
#
loop_
_entity_poly.entity_id
_entity_poly.type
_entity_poly.pdbx_seq_one_letter_code
_entity_poly.pdbx_strand_id
1 'polypeptide(L)'
;MHVATQRLGALKQGIKPWAQLVVNRQDDLADVRRKLEDYHDDGLLLDVCVRLPDVEHTRSLTKLLRQHVPRFRTLHISVPAHEDAEKIVSSIGEGQPAPLLERLNITVEQKLQYPIPYFEALKNAFYPSPRLIHLSLPSNPLPEITIPHLSTVTSLMIDSVQAQWGIHLSRLCDMLESMPHLQHFTFKGSDNFSFCAMSRLDHPRVISMPNLVSMDVSAPGCGLDILRALDAPLLDTVRFNGYRPLEYQEDFEESLTIPIPASLRRVSERSPKLTRLELRSTVMHNPLDDHRWLFSVEAFPQLEVLRLNAADISDDALLMGVGQVRNLKRIELINCEDVSGQAVQRFVQGRDKDFTVLVVSCPSITQEDLMELTETVIVESK
;
A
#
# COMPACT_ATOMS: atom_id res chain seq x y z
N MET A 1 31.36 11.72 25.51
CA MET A 1 30.49 12.30 26.57
C MET A 1 29.12 12.78 26.08
N HIS A 2 28.93 13.24 24.82
CA HIS A 2 27.62 13.71 24.36
C HIS A 2 26.54 12.61 24.16
N VAL A 3 26.95 11.38 23.82
CA VAL A 3 26.01 10.23 23.64
C VAL A 3 25.42 9.75 24.98
N ALA A 4 26.18 9.88 26.07
CA ALA A 4 25.73 9.46 27.40
C ALA A 4 24.62 10.35 27.98
N THR A 5 24.60 11.64 27.63
CA THR A 5 23.60 12.59 28.14
C THR A 5 22.24 12.45 27.45
N GLN A 6 22.20 12.07 26.16
CA GLN A 6 20.94 11.74 25.47
C GLN A 6 20.32 10.43 25.99
N ARG A 7 21.14 9.44 26.41
CA ARG A 7 20.67 8.16 26.99
C ARG A 7 19.88 8.34 28.29
N LEU A 8 20.25 9.30 29.15
CA LEU A 8 19.58 9.56 30.44
C LEU A 8 18.20 10.24 30.30
N GLY A 9 17.97 10.99 29.22
CA GLY A 9 16.67 11.62 28.94
C GLY A 9 15.61 10.61 28.47
N ALA A 10 16.00 9.68 27.59
CA ALA A 10 15.10 8.67 27.03
C ALA A 10 14.63 7.63 28.07
N LEU A 11 15.52 7.23 28.98
CA LEU A 11 15.20 6.29 30.07
C LEU A 11 14.14 6.83 31.04
N LYS A 12 14.07 8.16 31.23
CA LYS A 12 13.04 8.79 32.10
C LYS A 12 11.63 8.80 31.48
N GLN A 13 11.51 8.54 30.19
CA GLN A 13 10.22 8.53 29.47
C GLN A 13 9.68 7.11 29.21
N GLY A 14 10.34 6.07 29.74
CA GLY A 14 9.95 4.68 29.48
C GLY A 14 10.20 4.23 28.04
N ILE A 15 10.93 5.02 27.24
CA ILE A 15 11.29 4.67 25.86
C ILE A 15 12.44 3.66 25.95
N LYS A 16 12.18 2.41 25.57
CA LYS A 16 13.23 1.40 25.48
C LYS A 16 14.25 1.84 24.43
N PRO A 17 15.54 1.95 24.78
CA PRO A 17 16.56 2.31 23.81
C PRO A 17 16.70 1.19 22.77
N TRP A 18 16.89 1.58 21.51
CA TRP A 18 17.12 0.68 20.38
C TRP A 18 18.32 1.17 19.59
N ALA A 19 18.95 0.27 18.83
CA ALA A 19 20.10 0.55 18.00
C ALA A 19 19.78 0.29 16.53
N GLN A 20 20.26 1.16 15.65
CA GLN A 20 20.19 0.98 14.21
C GLN A 20 21.47 0.31 13.71
N LEU A 21 21.31 -0.77 12.95
CA LEU A 21 22.38 -1.41 12.21
C LEU A 21 22.05 -1.37 10.73
N VAL A 22 22.78 -0.54 9.98
CA VAL A 22 22.74 -0.55 8.52
C VAL A 22 23.94 -1.36 8.04
N VAL A 23 23.68 -2.35 7.19
CA VAL A 23 24.71 -3.20 6.59
C VAL A 23 24.65 -3.06 5.08
N ASN A 24 25.70 -2.49 4.51
CA ASN A 24 25.91 -2.29 3.09
C ASN A 24 27.18 -3.02 2.63
N ARG A 25 27.38 -3.15 1.31
CA ARG A 25 28.57 -3.81 0.71
C ARG A 25 29.92 -3.27 1.21
N GLN A 26 29.99 -2.00 1.58
CA GLN A 26 31.22 -1.32 1.99
C GLN A 26 31.60 -1.53 3.46
N ASP A 27 30.74 -2.18 4.24
CA ASP A 27 30.99 -2.30 5.67
C ASP A 27 31.98 -3.44 5.96
N ASP A 28 33.00 -3.12 6.74
CA ASP A 28 33.91 -4.10 7.30
C ASP A 28 33.12 -4.99 8.29
N LEU A 29 33.13 -6.31 8.08
CA LEU A 29 32.51 -7.27 8.98
C LEU A 29 33.01 -7.12 10.43
N ALA A 30 34.25 -6.66 10.62
CA ALA A 30 34.79 -6.37 11.94
C ALA A 30 34.07 -5.20 12.62
N ASP A 31 33.66 -4.19 11.85
CA ASP A 31 32.89 -3.04 12.37
C ASP A 31 31.44 -3.45 12.71
N VAL A 32 30.79 -4.23 11.83
CA VAL A 32 29.46 -4.77 12.09
C VAL A 32 29.46 -5.63 13.35
N ARG A 33 30.48 -6.49 13.52
CA ARG A 33 30.65 -7.31 14.72
C ARG A 33 30.83 -6.46 15.97
N ARG A 34 31.75 -5.49 15.93
CA ARG A 34 32.02 -4.59 17.06
C ARG A 34 30.74 -3.88 17.51
N LYS A 35 29.97 -3.32 16.56
CA LYS A 35 28.68 -2.68 16.87
C LYS A 35 27.69 -3.64 17.51
N LEU A 36 27.58 -4.87 17.01
CA LEU A 36 26.66 -5.86 17.56
C LEU A 36 27.05 -6.31 18.99
N GLU A 37 28.35 -6.43 19.26
CA GLU A 37 28.91 -6.69 20.59
C GLU A 37 28.60 -5.52 21.54
N ASP A 38 28.92 -4.28 21.15
CA ASP A 38 28.61 -3.07 21.93
C ASP A 38 27.11 -2.98 22.26
N TYR A 39 26.24 -3.27 21.29
CA TYR A 39 24.80 -3.27 21.50
C TYR A 39 24.35 -4.41 22.41
N HIS A 40 25.00 -5.57 22.35
CA HIS A 40 24.66 -6.73 23.18
C HIS A 40 24.87 -6.44 24.66
N ASP A 41 26.01 -5.86 24.99
CA ASP A 41 26.34 -5.47 26.36
C ASP A 41 25.36 -4.43 26.91
N ASP A 42 24.84 -3.56 26.04
CA ASP A 42 23.81 -2.57 26.39
C ASP A 42 22.36 -3.14 26.41
N GLY A 43 22.14 -4.40 26.01
CA GLY A 43 20.82 -5.04 26.00
C GLY A 43 19.81 -4.42 25.01
N LEU A 44 20.29 -3.73 23.97
CA LEU A 44 19.44 -2.95 23.05
C LEU A 44 18.63 -3.83 22.10
N LEU A 45 17.44 -3.35 21.70
CA LEU A 45 16.71 -3.91 20.55
C LEU A 45 17.37 -3.44 19.25
N LEU A 46 17.27 -4.26 18.20
CA LEU A 46 17.95 -4.00 16.93
C LEU A 46 16.97 -3.68 15.81
N ASP A 47 17.21 -2.55 15.15
CA ASP A 47 16.65 -2.24 13.84
C ASP A 47 17.71 -2.51 12.78
N VAL A 48 17.49 -3.55 11.97
CA VAL A 48 18.48 -4.05 11.02
C VAL A 48 18.03 -3.73 9.60
N CYS A 49 18.88 -3.04 8.84
CA CYS A 49 18.71 -2.77 7.42
C CYS A 49 19.86 -3.41 6.65
N VAL A 50 19.55 -4.40 5.82
CA VAL A 50 20.49 -5.16 5.01
C VAL A 50 20.31 -4.74 3.55
N ARG A 51 21.32 -4.11 2.95
CA ARG A 51 21.32 -3.74 1.52
C ARG A 51 22.55 -4.32 0.85
N LEU A 52 22.36 -5.42 0.13
CA LEU A 52 23.47 -6.18 -0.44
C LEU A 52 23.31 -6.23 -1.95
N PRO A 53 24.16 -5.53 -2.73
CA PRO A 53 24.10 -5.58 -4.19
C PRO A 53 24.64 -6.91 -4.77
N ASP A 54 25.21 -7.77 -3.94
CA ASP A 54 25.78 -9.08 -4.31
C ASP A 54 25.81 -10.01 -3.08
N VAL A 55 25.36 -11.25 -3.25
CA VAL A 55 25.19 -12.24 -2.16
C VAL A 55 26.38 -13.18 -2.00
N GLU A 56 27.33 -13.22 -2.94
CA GLU A 56 28.42 -14.22 -2.95
C GLU A 56 29.29 -14.24 -1.67
N HIS A 57 29.33 -13.13 -0.92
CA HIS A 57 30.19 -12.98 0.27
C HIS A 57 29.41 -12.80 1.58
N THR A 58 28.12 -13.10 1.60
CA THR A 58 27.23 -12.76 2.72
C THR A 58 27.18 -13.81 3.83
N ARG A 59 27.76 -14.99 3.63
CA ARG A 59 27.69 -16.11 4.59
C ARG A 59 28.18 -15.75 5.99
N SER A 60 29.29 -15.02 6.09
CA SER A 60 29.83 -14.58 7.38
C SER A 60 28.92 -13.56 8.07
N LEU A 61 28.32 -12.67 7.29
CA LEU A 61 27.38 -11.67 7.77
C LEU A 61 26.07 -12.32 8.24
N THR A 62 25.45 -13.17 7.42
CA THR A 62 24.18 -13.82 7.78
C THR A 62 24.33 -14.71 8.99
N LYS A 63 25.47 -15.42 9.14
CA LYS A 63 25.81 -16.16 10.35
C LYS A 63 25.92 -15.26 11.59
N LEU A 64 26.53 -14.09 11.45
CA LEU A 64 26.63 -13.11 12.54
C LEU A 64 25.25 -12.55 12.92
N LEU A 65 24.45 -12.13 11.93
CA LEU A 65 23.10 -11.62 12.14
C LEU A 65 22.18 -12.67 12.78
N ARG A 66 22.29 -13.94 12.36
CA ARG A 66 21.55 -15.08 12.91
C ARG A 66 21.66 -15.17 14.43
N GLN A 67 22.84 -14.88 15.00
CA GLN A 67 23.08 -14.93 16.45
C GLN A 67 22.30 -13.87 17.24
N HIS A 68 21.80 -12.83 16.55
CA HIS A 68 21.10 -11.71 17.17
C HIS A 68 19.61 -11.62 16.81
N VAL A 69 19.07 -12.59 16.06
CA VAL A 69 17.65 -12.64 15.67
C VAL A 69 16.68 -12.44 16.84
N PRO A 70 16.90 -13.01 18.05
CA PRO A 70 15.99 -12.78 19.17
C PRO A 70 15.84 -11.33 19.61
N ARG A 71 16.75 -10.45 19.19
CA ARG A 71 16.79 -9.02 19.52
C ARG A 71 16.24 -8.14 18.40
N PHE A 72 15.94 -8.70 17.23
CA PHE A 72 15.43 -7.94 16.09
C PHE A 72 14.06 -7.38 16.44
N ARG A 73 13.91 -6.06 16.33
CA ARG A 73 12.64 -5.36 16.36
C ARG A 73 12.16 -5.10 14.95
N THR A 74 13.05 -4.63 14.08
CA THR A 74 12.75 -4.46 12.66
C THR A 74 13.85 -5.10 11.81
N LEU A 75 13.43 -5.71 10.70
CA LEU A 75 14.34 -6.26 9.70
C LEU A 75 13.89 -5.80 8.32
N HIS A 76 14.77 -5.07 7.63
CA HIS A 76 14.59 -4.66 6.25
C HIS A 76 15.69 -5.32 5.41
N ILE A 77 15.31 -6.11 4.42
CA ILE A 77 16.19 -6.76 3.45
C ILE A 77 15.89 -6.15 2.08
N SER A 78 16.87 -5.48 1.48
CA SER A 78 16.83 -5.04 0.08
C SER A 78 17.90 -5.75 -0.70
N VAL A 79 17.48 -6.45 -1.75
CA VAL A 79 18.37 -7.25 -2.60
C VAL A 79 18.05 -7.06 -4.08
N PRO A 80 19.03 -7.29 -4.97
CA PRO A 80 18.80 -7.25 -6.40
C PRO A 80 17.81 -8.31 -6.86
N ALA A 81 18.00 -9.57 -6.47
CA ALA A 81 17.24 -10.69 -6.99
C ALA A 81 16.42 -11.41 -5.91
N HIS A 82 15.43 -12.21 -6.33
CA HIS A 82 14.61 -12.95 -5.39
C HIS A 82 15.37 -14.10 -4.73
N GLU A 83 16.21 -14.81 -5.47
CA GLU A 83 17.06 -15.89 -4.98
C GLU A 83 17.99 -15.41 -3.85
N ASP A 84 18.37 -14.14 -3.91
CA ASP A 84 19.16 -13.47 -2.89
C ASP A 84 18.33 -13.21 -1.62
N ALA A 85 17.06 -12.81 -1.77
CA ALA A 85 16.14 -12.67 -0.65
C ALA A 85 15.93 -14.02 0.05
N GLU A 86 15.67 -15.09 -0.72
CA GLU A 86 15.52 -16.45 -0.23
C GLU A 86 16.74 -16.90 0.59
N LYS A 87 17.94 -16.77 0.02
CA LYS A 87 19.20 -17.14 0.68
C LYS A 87 19.41 -16.37 1.97
N ILE A 88 19.18 -15.06 1.97
CA ILE A 88 19.39 -14.21 3.15
C ILE A 88 18.37 -14.54 4.24
N VAL A 89 17.08 -14.62 3.89
CA VAL A 89 15.99 -14.94 4.83
C VAL A 89 16.20 -16.31 5.46
N SER A 90 16.50 -17.35 4.68
CA SER A 90 16.80 -18.69 5.21
C SER A 90 18.05 -18.65 6.10
N SER A 91 19.15 -18.05 5.63
CA SER A 91 20.41 -18.03 6.39
C SER A 91 20.27 -17.34 7.75
N ILE A 92 19.53 -16.24 7.81
CA ILE A 92 19.32 -15.48 9.06
C ILE A 92 18.24 -16.13 9.91
N GLY A 93 17.06 -16.41 9.34
CA GLY A 93 15.85 -16.67 10.10
C GLY A 93 15.47 -18.13 10.29
N GLU A 94 15.92 -19.06 9.43
CA GLU A 94 15.40 -20.43 9.42
C GLU A 94 15.61 -21.14 10.76
N GLY A 95 14.52 -21.55 11.41
CA GLY A 95 14.57 -22.18 12.74
C GLY A 95 15.11 -21.26 13.84
N GLN A 96 15.10 -19.94 13.64
CA GLN A 96 15.43 -18.94 14.66
C GLN A 96 14.16 -18.20 15.09
N PRO A 97 13.77 -18.23 16.37
CA PRO A 97 12.65 -17.44 16.86
C PRO A 97 13.01 -15.96 16.91
N ALA A 98 12.09 -15.10 16.47
CA ALA A 98 12.23 -13.64 16.56
C ALA A 98 11.12 -13.04 17.45
N PRO A 99 11.14 -13.29 18.78
CA PRO A 99 10.08 -12.90 19.71
C PRO A 99 9.78 -11.40 19.78
N LEU A 100 10.73 -10.57 19.34
CA LEU A 100 10.67 -9.12 19.40
C LEU A 100 10.42 -8.46 18.03
N LEU A 101 10.35 -9.26 16.96
CA LEU A 101 10.21 -8.74 15.60
C LEU A 101 8.81 -8.16 15.40
N GLU A 102 8.75 -6.86 15.16
CA GLU A 102 7.53 -6.08 14.91
C GLU A 102 7.32 -5.81 13.43
N ARG A 103 8.40 -5.66 12.66
CA ARG A 103 8.35 -5.32 11.23
C ARG A 103 9.34 -6.14 10.42
N LEU A 104 8.84 -6.79 9.37
CA LEU A 104 9.66 -7.46 8.35
C LEU A 104 9.37 -6.83 6.98
N ASN A 105 10.39 -6.29 6.35
CA ASN A 105 10.30 -5.74 5.00
C ASN A 105 11.31 -6.42 4.09
N ILE A 106 10.84 -7.00 2.99
CA ILE A 106 11.67 -7.63 1.96
C ILE A 106 11.37 -6.94 0.63
N THR A 107 12.38 -6.28 0.07
CA THR A 107 12.32 -5.62 -1.22
C THR A 107 13.30 -6.30 -2.18
N VAL A 108 12.81 -6.55 -3.39
CA VAL A 108 13.61 -7.06 -4.52
C VAL A 108 13.68 -5.93 -5.55
N GLU A 109 14.83 -5.69 -6.18
CA GLU A 109 15.00 -4.54 -7.10
C GLU A 109 14.88 -4.95 -8.58
N GLN A 110 15.32 -6.14 -8.94
CA GLN A 110 15.35 -6.62 -10.32
C GLN A 110 14.11 -7.43 -10.68
N LYS A 111 13.73 -7.36 -11.96
CA LYS A 111 12.65 -8.17 -12.53
C LYS A 111 13.08 -9.64 -12.56
N LEU A 112 12.16 -10.54 -12.24
CA LEU A 112 12.37 -11.97 -12.37
C LEU A 112 12.60 -12.34 -13.84
N GLN A 113 13.71 -13.02 -14.14
CA GLN A 113 13.99 -13.55 -15.48
C GLN A 113 13.23 -14.85 -15.77
N TYR A 114 12.89 -15.60 -14.72
CA TYR A 114 12.20 -16.88 -14.80
C TYR A 114 11.08 -16.95 -13.74
N PRO A 115 10.00 -17.71 -14.00
CA PRO A 115 8.95 -17.89 -13.01
C PRO A 115 9.47 -18.69 -11.82
N ILE A 116 9.53 -18.07 -10.65
CA ILE A 116 9.81 -18.73 -9.38
C ILE A 116 8.47 -19.04 -8.72
N PRO A 117 8.22 -20.28 -8.30
CA PRO A 117 6.87 -20.65 -7.89
C PRO A 117 6.51 -20.15 -6.49
N TYR A 118 7.44 -20.06 -5.53
CA TYR A 118 7.14 -19.75 -4.13
C TYR A 118 8.29 -19.02 -3.43
N PHE A 119 7.98 -18.25 -2.39
CA PHE A 119 8.95 -17.75 -1.40
C PHE A 119 9.02 -18.73 -0.22
N GLU A 120 9.88 -19.74 -0.32
CA GLU A 120 9.97 -20.86 0.63
C GLU A 120 10.59 -20.47 1.98
N ALA A 121 11.61 -19.60 2.01
CA ALA A 121 12.35 -19.33 3.23
C ALA A 121 11.48 -18.71 4.35
N LEU A 122 10.43 -17.98 3.99
CA LEU A 122 9.51 -17.36 4.98
C LEU A 122 8.69 -18.37 5.77
N LYS A 123 8.51 -19.59 5.26
CA LYS A 123 7.75 -20.64 5.94
C LYS A 123 8.30 -20.97 7.33
N ASN A 124 9.63 -21.04 7.44
CA ASN A 124 10.34 -21.44 8.65
C ASN A 124 11.20 -20.32 9.26
N ALA A 125 11.37 -19.20 8.56
CA ALA A 125 12.16 -18.09 9.06
C ALA A 125 11.44 -17.33 10.18
N PHE A 126 12.21 -16.93 11.19
CA PHE A 126 11.77 -16.05 12.29
C PHE A 126 10.68 -16.66 13.19
N TYR A 127 10.32 -17.93 13.05
CA TYR A 127 9.22 -18.53 13.80
C TYR A 127 9.64 -19.01 15.21
N PRO A 128 8.84 -18.72 16.26
CA PRO A 128 7.70 -17.79 16.31
C PRO A 128 8.10 -16.31 16.33
N SER A 129 7.26 -15.47 15.71
CA SER A 129 7.31 -13.99 15.73
C SER A 129 5.99 -13.39 16.24
N PRO A 130 5.65 -13.54 17.54
CA PRO A 130 4.35 -13.16 18.11
C PRO A 130 4.09 -11.64 18.14
N ARG A 131 5.06 -10.82 17.77
CA ARG A 131 4.92 -9.35 17.72
C ARG A 131 4.88 -8.80 16.31
N LEU A 132 4.93 -9.67 15.28
CA LEU A 132 4.97 -9.22 13.90
C LEU A 132 3.63 -8.59 13.54
N ILE A 133 3.62 -7.26 13.43
CA ILE A 133 2.43 -6.46 13.11
C ILE A 133 2.48 -5.90 11.69
N HIS A 134 3.68 -5.75 11.12
CA HIS A 134 3.86 -5.22 9.77
C HIS A 134 4.72 -6.16 8.92
N LEU A 135 4.18 -6.53 7.77
CA LEU A 135 4.83 -7.40 6.80
C LEU A 135 4.81 -6.72 5.42
N SER A 136 5.98 -6.58 4.82
CA SER A 136 6.15 -6.07 3.46
C SER A 136 6.92 -7.09 2.62
N LEU A 137 6.32 -7.54 1.53
CA LEU A 137 6.83 -8.62 0.68
C LEU A 137 6.89 -8.20 -0.79
N PRO A 138 7.78 -8.82 -1.59
CA PRO A 138 7.66 -8.74 -3.03
C PRO A 138 6.35 -9.41 -3.49
N SER A 139 5.78 -8.94 -4.59
CA SER A 139 4.53 -9.49 -5.14
C SER A 139 4.65 -10.87 -5.75
N ASN A 140 5.85 -11.22 -6.23
CA ASN A 140 6.10 -12.51 -6.86
C ASN A 140 7.55 -12.94 -6.57
N PRO A 141 7.76 -14.20 -6.13
CA PRO A 141 6.75 -15.12 -5.61
C PRO A 141 6.20 -14.71 -4.24
N LEU A 142 4.94 -15.05 -4.02
CA LEU A 142 4.30 -15.03 -2.70
C LEU A 142 4.73 -16.27 -1.90
N PRO A 143 4.79 -16.16 -0.56
CA PRO A 143 5.07 -17.30 0.29
C PRO A 143 3.98 -18.37 0.22
N GLU A 144 4.35 -19.61 0.51
CA GLU A 144 3.38 -20.69 0.68
C GLU A 144 2.54 -20.45 1.96
N ILE A 145 1.22 -20.66 1.87
CA ILE A 145 0.17 -20.23 2.82
C ILE A 145 0.33 -20.76 4.26
N THR A 146 1.25 -21.69 4.49
CA THR A 146 1.49 -22.30 5.80
C THR A 146 2.39 -21.43 6.70
N ILE A 147 2.12 -20.13 6.81
CA ILE A 147 2.85 -19.24 7.70
C ILE A 147 2.06 -19.08 9.03
N PRO A 148 2.38 -19.83 10.09
CA PRO A 148 1.64 -19.82 11.35
C PRO A 148 1.69 -18.49 12.12
N HIS A 149 2.58 -17.55 11.75
CA HIS A 149 2.77 -16.28 12.45
C HIS A 149 2.05 -15.07 11.83
N LEU A 150 1.24 -15.26 10.78
CA LEU A 150 0.52 -14.14 10.13
C LEU A 150 -0.68 -13.64 10.93
N SER A 151 -1.14 -14.39 11.93
CA SER A 151 -2.32 -14.01 12.71
C SER A 151 -2.17 -12.69 13.48
N THR A 152 -0.94 -12.27 13.79
CA THR A 152 -0.66 -11.00 14.49
C THR A 152 -0.50 -9.81 13.56
N VAL A 153 -0.42 -10.04 12.24
CA VAL A 153 -0.17 -8.99 11.25
C VAL A 153 -1.40 -8.10 11.12
N THR A 154 -1.21 -6.80 11.33
CA THR A 154 -2.24 -5.77 11.16
C THR A 154 -2.00 -4.90 9.92
N SER A 155 -0.79 -4.96 9.35
CA SER A 155 -0.43 -4.22 8.14
C SER A 155 0.35 -5.09 7.17
N LEU A 156 -0.18 -5.24 5.97
CA LEU A 156 0.43 -5.98 4.87
C LEU A 156 0.69 -5.07 3.68
N MET A 157 1.91 -5.04 3.19
CA MET A 157 2.28 -4.42 1.92
C MET A 157 2.82 -5.48 0.97
N ILE A 158 2.26 -5.52 -0.23
CA ILE A 158 2.77 -6.33 -1.35
C ILE A 158 3.28 -5.36 -2.40
N ASP A 159 4.59 -5.33 -2.57
CA ASP A 159 5.26 -4.44 -3.52
C ASP A 159 5.67 -5.24 -4.77
N SER A 160 5.07 -4.91 -5.90
CA SER A 160 5.38 -5.56 -7.16
C SER A 160 6.47 -4.82 -7.88
N VAL A 161 7.63 -5.46 -7.92
CA VAL A 161 8.48 -5.36 -9.10
C VAL A 161 7.72 -6.00 -10.26
N GLN A 162 7.94 -5.53 -11.48
CA GLN A 162 7.30 -6.09 -12.68
C GLN A 162 7.44 -7.61 -12.78
N ALA A 163 6.32 -8.28 -12.53
CA ALA A 163 6.17 -9.70 -12.73
C ALA A 163 5.58 -9.90 -14.13
N GLN A 164 6.39 -10.44 -15.05
CA GLN A 164 5.89 -10.84 -16.38
C GLN A 164 4.76 -11.89 -16.30
N TRP A 165 4.65 -12.58 -15.16
CA TRP A 165 3.82 -13.76 -14.97
C TRP A 165 2.55 -13.51 -14.14
N GLY A 166 2.26 -12.24 -13.81
CA GLY A 166 1.16 -11.87 -12.91
C GLY A 166 1.32 -12.46 -11.51
N ILE A 167 0.26 -12.37 -10.71
CA ILE A 167 0.24 -12.85 -9.33
C ILE A 167 -0.82 -13.95 -9.18
N HIS A 168 -0.46 -15.02 -8.46
CA HIS A 168 -1.38 -16.11 -8.14
C HIS A 168 -2.43 -15.63 -7.13
N LEU A 169 -3.53 -15.07 -7.64
CA LEU A 169 -4.59 -14.47 -6.83
C LEU A 169 -5.14 -15.42 -5.75
N SER A 170 -5.34 -16.69 -6.07
CA SER A 170 -5.80 -17.69 -5.09
C SER A 170 -4.92 -17.75 -3.84
N ARG A 171 -3.59 -17.68 -4.01
CA ARG A 171 -2.65 -17.72 -2.90
C ARG A 171 -2.63 -16.44 -2.10
N LEU A 172 -2.77 -15.30 -2.78
CA LEU A 172 -2.90 -14.02 -2.09
C LEU A 172 -4.18 -14.01 -1.23
N CYS A 173 -5.28 -14.53 -1.76
CA CYS A 173 -6.53 -14.72 -1.02
C CYS A 173 -6.34 -15.61 0.21
N ASP A 174 -5.68 -16.76 0.05
CA ASP A 174 -5.39 -17.68 1.16
C ASP A 174 -4.47 -17.05 2.23
N MET A 175 -3.49 -16.26 1.80
CA MET A 175 -2.60 -15.52 2.71
C MET A 175 -3.35 -14.43 3.48
N LEU A 176 -4.27 -13.73 2.79
CA LEU A 176 -5.14 -12.72 3.38
C LEU A 176 -6.09 -13.32 4.43
N GLU A 177 -6.71 -14.47 4.15
CA GLU A 177 -7.53 -15.21 5.13
C GLU A 177 -6.76 -15.65 6.37
N SER A 178 -5.44 -15.81 6.26
CA SER A 178 -4.56 -16.14 7.39
C SER A 178 -4.24 -14.93 8.29
N MET A 179 -4.75 -13.73 7.96
CA MET A 179 -4.54 -12.48 8.70
C MET A 179 -5.88 -11.88 9.20
N PRO A 180 -6.57 -12.52 10.17
CA PRO A 180 -7.90 -12.07 10.63
C PRO A 180 -7.89 -10.69 11.31
N HIS A 181 -6.73 -10.19 11.72
CA HIS A 181 -6.54 -8.89 12.36
C HIS A 181 -5.99 -7.82 11.41
N LEU A 182 -5.95 -8.08 10.10
CA LEU A 182 -5.45 -7.13 9.12
C LEU A 182 -6.31 -5.85 9.11
N GLN A 183 -5.65 -4.70 9.28
CA GLN A 183 -6.25 -3.36 9.29
C GLN A 183 -5.85 -2.53 8.08
N HIS A 184 -4.63 -2.72 7.59
CA HIS A 184 -4.08 -1.94 6.48
C HIS A 184 -3.53 -2.88 5.42
N PHE A 185 -4.04 -2.74 4.19
CA PHE A 185 -3.55 -3.50 3.06
C PHE A 185 -3.08 -2.58 1.94
N THR A 186 -1.87 -2.81 1.46
CA THR A 186 -1.32 -2.10 0.31
C THR A 186 -0.86 -3.11 -0.73
N PHE A 187 -1.31 -2.93 -1.97
CA PHE A 187 -0.90 -3.73 -3.10
C PHE A 187 -0.44 -2.82 -4.23
N LYS A 188 0.88 -2.81 -4.49
CA LYS A 188 1.48 -2.02 -5.56
C LYS A 188 1.87 -2.94 -6.69
N GLY A 189 0.90 -3.30 -7.52
CA GLY A 189 1.13 -4.01 -8.79
C GLY A 189 1.65 -3.07 -9.87
N SER A 190 2.64 -3.50 -10.64
CA SER A 190 2.96 -2.91 -11.95
C SER A 190 2.16 -3.56 -13.08
N ASP A 191 1.42 -4.62 -12.76
CA ASP A 191 0.74 -5.44 -13.74
C ASP A 191 -0.37 -4.64 -14.42
N ASN A 192 -0.32 -4.57 -15.75
CA ASN A 192 -1.49 -4.21 -16.58
C ASN A 192 -2.53 -5.34 -16.60
N PHE A 193 -2.21 -6.50 -16.00
CA PHE A 193 -3.05 -7.69 -16.06
C PHE A 193 -4.05 -7.73 -14.89
N SER A 194 -5.34 -7.57 -15.21
CA SER A 194 -6.44 -8.02 -14.35
C SER A 194 -6.83 -9.44 -14.76
N PHE A 195 -6.85 -10.36 -13.80
CA PHE A 195 -7.27 -11.74 -14.02
C PHE A 195 -8.74 -11.80 -14.46
N CYS A 196 -9.55 -10.79 -14.08
CA CYS A 196 -10.97 -10.74 -14.45
C CYS A 196 -11.25 -10.28 -15.88
N ALA A 197 -10.29 -9.64 -16.58
CA ALA A 197 -10.41 -9.50 -18.02
C ALA A 197 -10.45 -10.87 -18.71
N MET A 198 -9.75 -11.87 -18.15
CA MET A 198 -9.72 -13.24 -18.68
C MET A 198 -10.76 -14.19 -18.05
N SER A 199 -11.11 -14.02 -16.77
CA SER A 199 -11.94 -14.97 -16.00
C SER A 199 -13.41 -14.59 -15.86
N ARG A 200 -13.86 -13.49 -16.50
CA ARG A 200 -15.17 -12.83 -16.28
C ARG A 200 -15.24 -12.25 -14.86
N LEU A 201 -16.01 -11.17 -14.68
CA LEU A 201 -15.98 -10.28 -13.51
C LEU A 201 -16.45 -10.92 -12.17
N ASP A 202 -16.77 -12.21 -12.16
CA ASP A 202 -17.28 -12.93 -11.00
C ASP A 202 -16.18 -13.80 -10.39
N HIS A 203 -15.33 -13.23 -9.55
CA HIS A 203 -14.55 -14.08 -8.64
C HIS A 203 -15.51 -14.62 -7.58
N PRO A 204 -15.76 -15.95 -7.50
CA PRO A 204 -16.83 -16.50 -6.64
C PRO A 204 -16.47 -16.50 -5.15
N ARG A 205 -15.23 -16.14 -4.79
CA ARG A 205 -14.72 -16.23 -3.42
C ARG A 205 -14.81 -14.87 -2.76
N VAL A 206 -15.62 -14.78 -1.72
CA VAL A 206 -15.67 -13.62 -0.83
C VAL A 206 -14.81 -13.92 0.39
N ILE A 207 -13.89 -13.02 0.72
CA ILE A 207 -12.95 -13.11 1.83
C ILE A 207 -13.41 -12.15 2.91
N SER A 208 -13.72 -12.68 4.10
CA SER A 208 -14.11 -11.86 5.23
C SER A 208 -12.91 -11.12 5.82
N MET A 209 -13.00 -9.79 5.87
CA MET A 209 -11.98 -8.88 6.37
C MET A 209 -12.59 -7.89 7.38
N PRO A 210 -13.07 -8.40 8.54
CA PRO A 210 -13.89 -7.61 9.46
C PRO A 210 -13.15 -6.43 10.09
N ASN A 211 -11.82 -6.45 10.12
CA ASN A 211 -10.98 -5.44 10.76
C ASN A 211 -10.28 -4.51 9.75
N LEU A 212 -10.46 -4.71 8.44
CA LEU A 212 -9.77 -3.92 7.43
C LEU A 212 -10.33 -2.49 7.41
N VAL A 213 -9.46 -1.51 7.66
CA VAL A 213 -9.79 -0.08 7.77
C VAL A 213 -9.33 0.70 6.55
N SER A 214 -8.17 0.36 5.98
CA SER A 214 -7.65 1.07 4.81
C SER A 214 -7.06 0.16 3.75
N MET A 215 -7.27 0.52 2.48
CA MET A 215 -6.73 -0.20 1.34
C MET A 215 -6.15 0.76 0.28
N ASP A 216 -4.93 0.49 -0.18
CA ASP A 216 -4.27 1.21 -1.28
C ASP A 216 -3.85 0.19 -2.34
N VAL A 217 -4.48 0.25 -3.52
CA VAL A 217 -4.25 -0.74 -4.58
C VAL A 217 -3.91 -0.10 -5.91
N SER A 218 -2.99 -0.72 -6.64
CA SER A 218 -2.82 -0.46 -8.06
C SER A 218 -4.10 -0.81 -8.83
N ALA A 219 -4.49 0.06 -9.75
CA ALA A 219 -5.63 -0.08 -10.64
C ALA A 219 -5.23 0.28 -12.08
N PRO A 220 -5.71 -0.36 -13.15
CA PRO A 220 -6.29 -1.71 -13.13
C PRO A 220 -5.30 -2.76 -12.65
N GLY A 221 -5.75 -4.02 -12.58
CA GLY A 221 -4.91 -5.17 -12.30
C GLY A 221 -5.37 -5.97 -11.09
N CYS A 222 -4.50 -6.85 -10.61
CA CYS A 222 -4.77 -7.75 -9.48
C CYS A 222 -5.24 -7.02 -8.21
N GLY A 223 -4.82 -5.76 -8.00
CA GLY A 223 -5.29 -4.93 -6.88
C GLY A 223 -6.81 -4.80 -6.82
N LEU A 224 -7.44 -4.58 -7.98
CA LEU A 224 -8.90 -4.51 -8.12
C LEU A 224 -9.57 -5.87 -7.95
N ASP A 225 -8.92 -6.93 -8.42
CA ASP A 225 -9.43 -8.30 -8.29
C ASP A 225 -9.51 -8.71 -6.81
N ILE A 226 -8.48 -8.38 -6.04
CA ILE A 226 -8.45 -8.58 -4.59
C ILE A 226 -9.56 -7.75 -3.94
N LEU A 227 -9.63 -6.45 -4.24
CA LEU A 227 -10.62 -5.54 -3.64
C LEU A 227 -12.06 -6.06 -3.83
N ARG A 228 -12.39 -6.60 -5.00
CA ARG A 228 -13.70 -7.21 -5.29
C ARG A 228 -13.94 -8.52 -4.56
N ALA A 229 -12.90 -9.23 -4.14
CA ALA A 229 -13.02 -10.44 -3.35
C ALA A 229 -13.26 -10.13 -1.86
N LEU A 230 -12.97 -8.93 -1.37
CA LEU A 230 -13.08 -8.64 0.06
C LEU A 230 -14.52 -8.31 0.48
N ASP A 231 -14.87 -8.72 1.70
CA ASP A 231 -15.98 -8.22 2.50
C ASP A 231 -15.42 -7.51 3.73
N ALA A 232 -15.41 -6.18 3.69
CA ALA A 232 -14.69 -5.32 4.63
C ALA A 232 -15.61 -4.24 5.23
N PRO A 233 -16.49 -4.60 6.17
CA PRO A 233 -17.55 -3.69 6.67
C PRO A 233 -17.04 -2.49 7.46
N LEU A 234 -15.76 -2.49 7.88
CA LEU A 234 -15.10 -1.38 8.58
C LEU A 234 -14.17 -0.56 7.69
N LEU A 235 -14.13 -0.86 6.38
CA LEU A 235 -13.27 -0.15 5.44
C LEU A 235 -13.70 1.31 5.34
N ASP A 236 -12.78 2.20 5.71
CA ASP A 236 -12.99 3.64 5.85
C ASP A 236 -12.31 4.42 4.71
N THR A 237 -11.11 3.99 4.33
CA THR A 237 -10.29 4.66 3.33
C THR A 237 -9.90 3.69 2.22
N VAL A 238 -10.19 4.06 0.97
CA VAL A 238 -9.76 3.31 -0.21
C VAL A 238 -9.08 4.21 -1.22
N ARG A 239 -7.96 3.74 -1.76
CA ARG A 239 -7.23 4.39 -2.83
C ARG A 239 -7.04 3.46 -4.01
N PHE A 240 -7.45 3.93 -5.18
CA PHE A 240 -7.19 3.33 -6.48
C PHE A 240 -6.06 4.11 -7.13
N ASN A 241 -4.96 3.44 -7.45
CA ASN A 241 -3.77 4.06 -8.03
C ASN A 241 -3.48 3.49 -9.41
N GLY A 242 -3.93 4.20 -10.44
CA GLY A 242 -3.64 3.90 -11.84
C GLY A 242 -2.44 4.58 -12.45
N TYR A 243 -1.54 5.12 -11.62
CA TYR A 243 -0.29 5.62 -12.14
C TYR A 243 0.48 4.49 -12.84
N ARG A 244 0.93 4.76 -14.07
CA ARG A 244 1.78 3.90 -14.88
C ARG A 244 3.03 4.68 -15.29
N PRO A 245 4.23 4.09 -15.19
CA PRO A 245 5.42 4.67 -15.81
C PRO A 245 5.20 4.87 -17.32
N LEU A 246 5.84 5.89 -17.91
CA LEU A 246 5.70 6.24 -19.34
C LEU A 246 5.92 5.05 -20.29
N GLU A 247 6.80 4.13 -19.92
CA GLU A 247 7.09 2.90 -20.68
C GLU A 247 5.91 1.90 -20.77
N TYR A 248 4.82 2.12 -20.02
CA TYR A 248 3.61 1.30 -20.00
C TYR A 248 2.32 2.11 -20.20
N GLN A 249 2.43 3.33 -20.75
CA GLN A 249 1.27 4.06 -21.26
C GLN A 249 0.80 3.43 -22.58
N GLU A 250 0.36 2.18 -22.51
CA GLU A 250 -0.52 1.64 -23.55
C GLU A 250 -1.87 2.35 -23.43
N ASP A 251 -2.60 2.47 -24.55
CA ASP A 251 -3.94 3.04 -24.54
C ASP A 251 -4.81 2.27 -23.53
N PHE A 252 -5.63 2.99 -22.76
CA PHE A 252 -6.57 2.37 -21.82
C PHE A 252 -7.64 1.61 -22.62
N GLU A 253 -7.33 0.36 -22.95
CA GLU A 253 -8.28 -0.55 -23.58
C GLU A 253 -9.48 -0.81 -22.67
N GLU A 254 -10.60 -1.20 -23.27
CA GLU A 254 -11.84 -1.49 -22.56
C GLU A 254 -11.65 -2.51 -21.41
N SER A 255 -10.80 -3.50 -21.64
CA SER A 255 -10.46 -4.56 -20.67
C SER A 255 -9.80 -4.04 -19.39
N LEU A 256 -9.18 -2.86 -19.48
CA LEU A 256 -8.47 -2.18 -18.39
C LEU A 256 -9.38 -1.20 -17.64
N THR A 257 -10.38 -0.62 -18.30
CA THR A 257 -11.25 0.39 -17.68
C THR A 257 -12.48 -0.23 -17.01
N ILE A 258 -13.10 -1.27 -17.60
CA ILE A 258 -14.27 -1.97 -17.03
C ILE A 258 -14.11 -2.39 -15.56
N PRO A 259 -12.95 -2.93 -15.12
CA PRO A 259 -12.81 -3.43 -13.76
C PRO A 259 -12.93 -2.34 -12.68
N ILE A 260 -12.65 -1.07 -12.98
CA ILE A 260 -12.66 0.03 -11.98
C ILE A 260 -14.07 0.29 -11.45
N PRO A 261 -15.07 0.68 -12.27
CA PRO A 261 -16.43 0.93 -11.79
C PRO A 261 -17.07 -0.33 -11.20
N ALA A 262 -16.79 -1.51 -11.76
CA ALA A 262 -17.24 -2.78 -11.19
C ALA A 262 -16.68 -3.00 -9.77
N SER A 263 -15.42 -2.66 -9.54
CA SER A 263 -14.79 -2.75 -8.21
C SER A 263 -15.37 -1.74 -7.23
N LEU A 264 -15.57 -0.50 -7.66
CA LEU A 264 -16.20 0.52 -6.82
C LEU A 264 -17.60 0.10 -6.36
N ARG A 265 -18.41 -0.48 -7.26
CA ARG A 265 -19.75 -1.00 -6.90
C ARG A 265 -19.67 -2.11 -5.84
N ARG A 266 -18.73 -3.04 -5.96
CA ARG A 266 -18.52 -4.07 -4.93
C ARG A 266 -18.06 -3.49 -3.60
N VAL A 267 -17.17 -2.49 -3.63
CA VAL A 267 -16.75 -1.78 -2.42
C VAL A 267 -17.95 -1.08 -1.79
N SER A 268 -18.79 -0.40 -2.55
CA SER A 268 -20.00 0.26 -2.00
C SER A 268 -20.95 -0.72 -1.29
N GLU A 269 -21.13 -1.92 -1.87
CA GLU A 269 -22.02 -2.93 -1.31
C GLU A 269 -21.49 -3.51 0.02
N ARG A 270 -20.17 -3.64 0.15
CA ARG A 270 -19.53 -4.37 1.25
C ARG A 270 -18.83 -3.49 2.28
N SER A 271 -18.67 -2.21 1.96
CA SER A 271 -17.96 -1.22 2.79
C SER A 271 -18.84 0.01 3.03
N PRO A 272 -19.99 -0.14 3.70
CA PRO A 272 -20.98 0.94 3.86
C PRO A 272 -20.47 2.12 4.72
N LYS A 273 -19.32 1.96 5.39
CA LYS A 273 -18.67 2.97 6.25
C LYS A 273 -17.57 3.74 5.54
N LEU A 274 -17.37 3.56 4.23
CA LEU A 274 -16.32 4.26 3.50
C LEU A 274 -16.52 5.78 3.59
N THR A 275 -15.56 6.48 4.19
CA THR A 275 -15.59 7.95 4.31
C THR A 275 -14.61 8.63 3.38
N ARG A 276 -13.58 7.93 2.89
CA ARG A 276 -12.54 8.49 2.03
C ARG A 276 -12.28 7.63 0.80
N LEU A 277 -12.40 8.24 -0.36
CA LEU A 277 -12.07 7.61 -1.65
C LEU A 277 -11.06 8.47 -2.41
N GLU A 278 -9.97 7.87 -2.82
CA GLU A 278 -9.01 8.46 -3.77
C GLU A 278 -9.00 7.67 -5.08
N LEU A 279 -9.19 8.39 -6.18
CA LEU A 279 -9.00 7.92 -7.55
C LEU A 279 -7.81 8.67 -8.13
N ARG A 280 -6.68 7.98 -8.27
CA ARG A 280 -5.44 8.56 -8.79
C ARG A 280 -5.09 7.94 -10.14
N SER A 281 -4.93 8.74 -11.18
CA SER A 281 -4.53 8.29 -12.51
C SER A 281 -5.40 7.15 -13.03
N THR A 282 -6.69 7.18 -12.70
CA THR A 282 -7.69 6.19 -13.10
C THR A 282 -8.44 6.67 -14.33
N VAL A 283 -8.81 5.73 -15.20
CA VAL A 283 -9.71 5.96 -16.33
C VAL A 283 -10.94 5.07 -16.19
N MET A 284 -12.11 5.68 -16.07
CA MET A 284 -13.41 5.02 -16.04
C MET A 284 -13.78 4.48 -17.42
N HIS A 285 -14.62 3.46 -17.44
CA HIS A 285 -15.03 2.82 -18.70
C HIS A 285 -16.03 3.69 -19.47
N ASN A 286 -17.05 4.20 -18.76
CA ASN A 286 -17.98 5.20 -19.27
C ASN A 286 -17.96 6.38 -18.30
N PRO A 287 -17.04 7.34 -18.47
CA PRO A 287 -16.76 8.35 -17.47
C PRO A 287 -17.99 9.13 -17.02
N LEU A 288 -18.91 9.46 -17.93
CA LEU A 288 -20.12 10.20 -17.57
C LEU A 288 -21.05 9.39 -16.66
N ASP A 289 -21.36 8.15 -17.04
CA ASP A 289 -22.28 7.30 -16.26
C ASP A 289 -21.64 6.76 -14.97
N ASP A 290 -20.35 6.44 -15.01
CA ASP A 290 -19.62 5.92 -13.84
C ASP A 290 -19.46 7.01 -12.77
N HIS A 291 -19.12 8.24 -13.16
CA HIS A 291 -19.08 9.36 -12.22
C HIS A 291 -20.48 9.75 -11.74
N ARG A 292 -21.50 9.72 -12.61
CA ARG A 292 -22.89 9.93 -12.19
C ARG A 292 -23.30 8.95 -11.10
N TRP A 293 -22.96 7.67 -11.24
CA TRP A 293 -23.18 6.68 -10.20
C TRP A 293 -22.34 6.98 -8.95
N LEU A 294 -21.05 7.29 -9.09
CA LEU A 294 -20.15 7.60 -7.98
C LEU A 294 -20.66 8.76 -7.12
N PHE A 295 -21.22 9.78 -7.76
CA PHE A 295 -21.81 10.94 -7.09
C PHE A 295 -23.22 10.71 -6.56
N SER A 296 -23.83 9.54 -6.78
CA SER A 296 -25.15 9.23 -6.25
C SER A 296 -25.10 8.96 -4.74
N VAL A 297 -26.21 9.22 -4.04
CA VAL A 297 -26.36 8.88 -2.61
C VAL A 297 -26.27 7.38 -2.32
N GLU A 298 -26.46 6.55 -3.34
CA GLU A 298 -26.46 5.09 -3.24
C GLU A 298 -25.05 4.51 -3.29
N ALA A 299 -24.10 5.17 -3.96
CA ALA A 299 -22.74 4.68 -4.10
C ALA A 299 -22.00 4.65 -2.76
N PHE A 300 -21.82 5.80 -2.11
CA PHE A 300 -21.11 5.83 -0.83
C PHE A 300 -21.83 6.75 0.15
N PRO A 301 -22.81 6.22 0.92
CA PRO A 301 -23.68 7.05 1.74
C PRO A 301 -22.95 7.78 2.87
N GLN A 302 -21.74 7.35 3.26
CA GLN A 302 -20.92 7.98 4.30
C GLN A 302 -19.70 8.72 3.74
N LEU A 303 -19.60 8.92 2.43
CA LEU A 303 -18.42 9.54 1.81
C LEU A 303 -18.29 11.00 2.23
N GLU A 304 -17.18 11.32 2.89
CA GLU A 304 -16.86 12.68 3.35
C GLU A 304 -15.77 13.34 2.49
N VAL A 305 -14.82 12.55 1.99
CA VAL A 305 -13.69 13.04 1.19
C VAL A 305 -13.59 12.27 -0.13
N LEU A 306 -13.64 13.01 -1.23
CA LEU A 306 -13.37 12.50 -2.57
C LEU A 306 -12.14 13.19 -3.15
N ARG A 307 -11.11 12.42 -3.46
CA ARG A 307 -9.88 12.92 -4.07
C ARG A 307 -9.74 12.35 -5.47
N LEU A 308 -9.72 13.25 -6.46
CA LEU A 308 -9.52 12.95 -7.87
C LEU A 308 -8.17 13.53 -8.28
N ASN A 309 -7.21 12.67 -8.61
CA ASN A 309 -5.84 13.07 -8.91
C ASN A 309 -5.40 12.53 -10.26
N ALA A 310 -5.34 13.36 -11.29
CA ALA A 310 -5.16 12.95 -12.69
C ALA A 310 -6.20 11.89 -13.09
N ALA A 311 -7.42 12.00 -12.57
CA ALA A 311 -8.55 11.16 -12.95
C ALA A 311 -9.26 11.75 -14.19
N ASP A 312 -9.91 10.90 -14.97
CA ASP A 312 -10.66 11.23 -16.19
C ASP A 312 -12.05 11.85 -15.88
N ILE A 313 -12.04 12.94 -15.12
CA ILE A 313 -13.25 13.69 -14.78
C ILE A 313 -13.40 14.92 -15.69
N SER A 314 -14.58 15.06 -16.29
CA SER A 314 -14.97 16.22 -17.10
C SER A 314 -15.95 17.13 -16.36
N ASP A 315 -16.15 18.35 -16.86
CA ASP A 315 -17.20 19.28 -16.40
C ASP A 315 -18.58 18.62 -16.28
N ASP A 316 -19.05 17.95 -17.35
CA ASP A 316 -20.36 17.31 -17.37
C ASP A 316 -20.48 16.23 -16.29
N ALA A 317 -19.42 15.43 -16.09
CA ALA A 317 -19.37 14.40 -15.08
C ALA A 317 -19.36 14.98 -13.66
N LEU A 318 -18.60 16.06 -13.42
CA LEU A 318 -18.58 16.75 -12.13
C LEU A 318 -19.94 17.35 -11.79
N LEU A 319 -20.60 17.96 -12.79
CA LEU A 319 -21.93 18.57 -12.61
C LEU A 319 -23.03 17.56 -12.28
N MET A 320 -22.86 16.27 -12.60
CA MET A 320 -23.78 15.22 -12.14
C MET A 320 -23.84 15.10 -10.61
N GLY A 321 -22.80 15.55 -9.90
CA GLY A 321 -22.75 15.51 -8.44
C GLY A 321 -23.40 16.69 -7.73
N VAL A 322 -23.92 17.69 -8.47
CA VAL A 322 -24.60 18.86 -7.88
C VAL A 322 -25.81 18.39 -7.05
N GLY A 323 -25.77 18.67 -5.75
CA GLY A 323 -26.84 18.33 -4.81
C GLY A 323 -27.03 16.83 -4.50
N GLN A 324 -26.21 15.95 -5.07
CA GLN A 324 -26.35 14.49 -4.88
C GLN A 324 -25.57 13.98 -3.66
N VAL A 325 -24.29 14.31 -3.51
CA VAL A 325 -23.45 13.74 -2.43
C VAL A 325 -23.58 14.53 -1.12
N ARG A 326 -24.63 14.25 -0.34
CA ARG A 326 -24.98 15.08 0.84
C ARG A 326 -23.93 15.12 1.95
N ASN A 327 -23.21 14.03 2.18
CA ASN A 327 -22.23 13.93 3.27
C ASN A 327 -20.81 14.35 2.86
N LEU A 328 -20.60 14.69 1.58
CA LEU A 328 -19.30 15.12 1.09
C LEU A 328 -18.95 16.47 1.70
N LYS A 329 -17.83 16.50 2.43
CA LYS A 329 -17.29 17.69 3.10
C LYS A 329 -16.08 18.26 2.35
N ARG A 330 -15.38 17.41 1.60
CA ARG A 330 -14.16 17.80 0.90
C ARG A 330 -14.06 17.13 -0.47
N ILE A 331 -13.77 17.95 -1.49
CA ILE A 331 -13.34 17.46 -2.80
C ILE A 331 -11.93 17.97 -3.10
N GLU A 332 -11.08 17.08 -3.58
CA GLU A 332 -9.73 17.44 -4.04
C GLU A 332 -9.62 17.14 -5.52
N LEU A 333 -9.33 18.16 -6.31
CA LEU A 333 -9.09 18.10 -7.76
C LEU A 333 -7.62 18.42 -8.00
N ILE A 334 -6.86 17.41 -8.41
CA ILE A 334 -5.40 17.50 -8.55
C ILE A 334 -5.06 17.04 -9.96
N ASN A 335 -4.39 17.88 -10.76
CA ASN A 335 -4.05 17.55 -12.15
C ASN A 335 -5.27 17.07 -12.99
N CYS A 336 -6.45 17.64 -12.76
CA CYS A 336 -7.64 17.34 -13.57
C CYS A 336 -7.67 18.29 -14.77
N GLU A 337 -7.45 17.76 -15.97
CA GLU A 337 -7.27 18.55 -17.19
C GLU A 337 -8.59 19.11 -17.73
N ASP A 338 -9.66 18.31 -17.66
CA ASP A 338 -10.96 18.59 -18.28
C ASP A 338 -12.00 19.21 -17.31
N VAL A 339 -11.53 19.79 -16.19
CA VAL A 339 -12.39 20.48 -15.21
C VAL A 339 -12.12 21.97 -15.21
N SER A 340 -13.14 22.76 -15.57
CA SER A 340 -13.12 24.21 -15.58
C SER A 340 -13.50 24.82 -14.23
N GLY A 341 -13.06 26.06 -13.99
CA GLY A 341 -13.44 26.82 -12.80
C GLY A 341 -14.95 27.01 -12.65
N GLN A 342 -15.65 27.23 -13.77
CA GLN A 342 -17.12 27.37 -13.80
C GLN A 342 -17.82 26.09 -13.32
N ALA A 343 -17.34 24.90 -13.73
CA ALA A 343 -17.93 23.65 -13.28
C ALA A 343 -17.73 23.44 -11.77
N VAL A 344 -16.55 23.76 -11.25
CA VAL A 344 -16.28 23.71 -9.80
C VAL A 344 -17.20 24.68 -9.04
N GLN A 345 -17.35 25.92 -9.53
CA GLN A 345 -18.22 26.93 -8.92
C GLN A 345 -19.68 26.45 -8.85
N ARG A 346 -20.18 25.87 -9.93
CA ARG A 346 -21.53 25.27 -9.96
C ARG A 346 -21.64 24.05 -9.05
N PHE A 347 -20.62 23.22 -8.98
CA PHE A 347 -20.59 22.04 -8.10
C PHE A 347 -20.69 22.42 -6.62
N VAL A 348 -20.04 23.51 -6.21
CA VAL A 348 -20.07 24.01 -4.82
C VAL A 348 -21.28 24.90 -4.51
N GLN A 349 -22.04 25.30 -5.52
CA GLN A 349 -23.19 26.17 -5.31
C GLN A 349 -24.23 25.49 -4.40
N GLY A 350 -24.55 26.16 -3.28
CA GLY A 350 -25.50 25.64 -2.29
C GLY A 350 -24.93 24.60 -1.33
N ARG A 351 -23.61 24.36 -1.32
CA ARG A 351 -22.92 23.60 -0.27
C ARG A 351 -22.78 24.43 1.01
N ASP A 352 -22.54 23.73 2.12
CA ASP A 352 -22.30 24.37 3.41
C ASP A 352 -20.96 25.12 3.42
N LYS A 353 -20.85 26.14 4.28
CA LYS A 353 -19.66 27.01 4.37
C LYS A 353 -18.40 26.30 4.86
N ASP A 354 -18.55 25.14 5.50
CA ASP A 354 -17.45 24.27 5.93
C ASP A 354 -16.99 23.29 4.84
N PHE A 355 -17.65 23.27 3.68
CA PHE A 355 -17.19 22.51 2.52
C PHE A 355 -15.83 23.03 2.04
N THR A 356 -14.93 22.10 1.75
CA THR A 356 -13.56 22.40 1.33
C THR A 356 -13.30 21.91 -0.09
N VAL A 357 -12.73 22.79 -0.93
CA VAL A 357 -12.20 22.45 -2.25
C VAL A 357 -10.69 22.66 -2.24
N LEU A 358 -9.96 21.61 -2.59
CA LEU A 358 -8.54 21.71 -2.92
C LEU A 358 -8.39 21.62 -4.43
N VAL A 359 -7.80 22.64 -5.05
CA VAL A 359 -7.43 22.63 -6.48
C VAL A 359 -5.92 22.73 -6.59
N VAL A 360 -5.29 21.77 -7.27
CA VAL A 360 -3.84 21.75 -7.47
C VAL A 360 -3.55 21.40 -8.92
N SER A 361 -2.82 22.28 -9.61
CA SER A 361 -2.31 22.02 -10.96
C SER A 361 -3.39 21.63 -12.00
N CYS A 362 -4.59 22.20 -11.92
CA CYS A 362 -5.64 22.01 -12.92
C CYS A 362 -5.53 23.12 -13.99
N PRO A 363 -5.14 22.81 -15.24
CA PRO A 363 -4.79 23.81 -16.25
C PRO A 363 -5.98 24.68 -16.70
N SER A 364 -7.20 24.13 -16.59
CA SER A 364 -8.45 24.80 -17.00
C SER A 364 -9.09 25.65 -15.89
N ILE A 365 -8.40 25.80 -14.75
CA ILE A 365 -8.85 26.62 -13.60
C ILE A 365 -7.86 27.78 -13.42
N THR A 366 -8.35 28.99 -13.61
CA THR A 366 -7.56 30.22 -13.52
C THR A 366 -7.51 30.75 -12.08
N GLN A 367 -6.61 31.71 -11.83
CA GLN A 367 -6.56 32.39 -10.54
C GLN A 367 -7.84 33.18 -10.24
N GLU A 368 -8.52 33.70 -11.27
CA GLU A 368 -9.80 34.41 -11.11
C GLU A 368 -10.89 33.46 -10.62
N ASP A 369 -10.98 32.25 -11.19
CA ASP A 369 -11.90 31.21 -10.74
C ASP A 369 -11.67 30.85 -9.26
N LEU A 370 -10.40 30.73 -8.84
CA LEU A 370 -10.07 30.43 -7.43
C LEU A 370 -10.50 31.55 -6.49
N MET A 371 -10.35 32.82 -6.91
CA MET A 371 -10.81 33.97 -6.11
C MET A 371 -12.33 33.95 -5.95
N GLU A 372 -13.08 33.68 -7.03
CA GLU A 372 -14.55 33.55 -6.94
C GLU A 372 -14.99 32.40 -6.03
N LEU A 373 -14.28 31.26 -6.05
CA LEU A 373 -14.58 30.11 -5.20
C LEU A 373 -14.42 30.42 -3.71
N THR A 374 -13.45 31.27 -3.33
CA THR A 374 -13.23 31.64 -1.91
C THR A 374 -14.40 32.39 -1.28
N GLU A 375 -15.29 32.97 -2.09
CA GLU A 375 -16.51 33.61 -1.58
C GLU A 375 -17.56 32.59 -1.10
N THR A 376 -17.47 31.35 -1.58
CA THR A 376 -18.49 30.30 -1.34
C THR A 376 -18.02 29.23 -0.37
N VAL A 377 -16.75 28.83 -0.45
CA VAL A 377 -16.18 27.66 0.26
C VAL A 377 -14.72 27.89 0.68
N ILE A 378 -14.18 26.99 1.49
CA ILE A 378 -12.75 27.01 1.82
C ILE A 378 -11.96 26.50 0.61
N VAL A 379 -11.11 27.35 0.04
CA VAL A 379 -10.23 26.99 -1.08
C VAL A 379 -8.80 26.85 -0.59
N GLU A 380 -8.22 25.68 -0.82
CA GLU A 380 -6.78 25.44 -0.69
C GLU A 380 -6.17 25.41 -2.10
N SER A 381 -5.11 26.17 -2.36
CA SER A 381 -4.32 26.09 -3.60
C SER A 381 -2.83 25.93 -3.26
N LYS A 382 -2.12 25.12 -4.04
CA LYS A 382 -0.68 24.85 -3.86
C LYS A 382 0.07 24.96 -5.17
#